data_AF-A0A847M8P0-F1
#
_entry.id   AF-A0A847M8P0-F1
#
_cell.length_a   1.000
_cell.length_b   1.000
_cell.length_c   1.000
_cell.angle_alpha   90.00
_cell.angle_beta   90.00
_cell.angle_gamma   90.00
#
_symmetry.space_group_name_H-M   'P 1'
#
loop_
_entity.id
_entity.type
_entity.pdbx_description
1 polymer ?
#
loop_
_entity_poly.entity_id
_entity_poly.type
_entity_poly.pdbx_seq_one_letter_code
_entity_poly.pdbx_strand_id
1 'polypeptide(L)'
;SGAAGYYDLENDGGTGNFGGTKAGCTNSMVVADGLLNCPEYTRSCFCSYQLQTSYALVHEPEAEMWTYTNLERGAGIVRRAGINLGAPGCRLDGSGTWWLEYPSSGASALELPIEMADLSDARWQPRPFVHHSSWVQDAGSSTRWISASGLEGAVALKLQMADEEDIGDPVTYTVRLHFIEPGQAAVGQRQFSISLQGSEVISGLDVAQRAGGPRQALVQQVTGVEVAGELLVSLQPDAAAQFAPVLCGIEMILEDGAEQTALGGADDSYRWAAPGAGAQRLTAQAQ
;
A
#
# COMPACT_ATOMS: atom_id res chain seq x y z
N SER A 1 -9.79 -7.30 -16.54
CA SER A 1 -10.48 -6.09 -17.04
C SER A 1 -10.24 -5.96 -18.54
N GLY A 2 -11.19 -5.41 -19.31
CA GLY A 2 -10.94 -4.99 -20.71
C GLY A 2 -10.52 -3.52 -20.85
N ALA A 3 -10.50 -2.79 -19.72
CA ALA A 3 -10.08 -1.41 -19.69
C ALA A 3 -8.59 -1.25 -20.02
N ALA A 4 -8.22 -0.06 -20.47
CA ALA A 4 -6.82 0.35 -20.57
C ALA A 4 -6.11 0.11 -19.23
N GLY A 5 -4.87 -0.35 -19.30
CA GLY A 5 -4.06 -0.61 -18.13
C GLY A 5 -2.58 -0.49 -18.48
N TYR A 6 -1.77 -0.42 -17.44
CA TYR A 6 -0.32 -0.39 -17.52
C TYR A 6 0.24 -1.37 -16.50
N TYR A 7 1.45 -1.84 -16.74
CA TYR A 7 2.24 -2.56 -15.74
C TYR A 7 3.42 -1.67 -15.36
N ASP A 8 3.68 -1.54 -14.07
CA ASP A 8 4.89 -0.88 -13.58
C ASP A 8 6.09 -1.81 -13.76
N LEU A 9 6.70 -1.74 -14.94
CA LEU A 9 7.88 -2.53 -15.31
C LEU A 9 9.14 -2.11 -14.57
N GLU A 10 9.21 -0.88 -14.07
CA GLU A 10 10.44 -0.36 -13.44
C GLU A 10 10.61 -0.91 -12.03
N ASN A 11 9.51 -1.02 -11.28
CA ASN A 11 9.54 -1.46 -9.88
C ASN A 11 8.91 -2.85 -9.67
N ASP A 12 8.45 -3.51 -10.73
CA ASP A 12 7.56 -4.67 -10.63
C ASP A 12 6.31 -4.39 -9.78
N GLY A 13 5.84 -3.13 -9.79
CA GLY A 13 4.78 -2.60 -8.95
C GLY A 13 3.37 -3.09 -9.29
N GLY A 14 3.24 -4.07 -10.19
CA GLY A 14 1.97 -4.68 -10.58
C GLY A 14 1.25 -3.97 -11.71
N THR A 15 0.02 -4.40 -11.97
CA THR A 15 -0.85 -3.87 -13.04
C THR A 15 -1.86 -2.90 -12.46
N GLY A 16 -1.96 -1.70 -13.04
CA GLY A 16 -3.02 -0.73 -12.77
C GLY A 16 -3.94 -0.54 -13.97
N ASN A 17 -5.19 -0.13 -13.72
CA ASN A 17 -6.19 0.10 -14.77
C ASN A 17 -6.68 1.54 -14.80
N PHE A 18 -6.85 2.08 -15.99
CA PHE A 18 -7.61 3.30 -16.24
C PHE A 18 -9.08 2.94 -16.48
N GLY A 19 -9.83 2.84 -15.39
CA GLY A 19 -11.24 2.45 -15.39
C GLY A 19 -12.07 3.22 -16.43
N GLY A 20 -12.94 2.50 -17.14
CA GLY A 20 -13.83 3.08 -18.14
C GLY A 20 -13.15 3.57 -19.43
N THR A 21 -11.83 3.44 -19.55
CA THR A 21 -11.08 3.70 -20.78
C THR A 21 -10.92 2.43 -21.58
N LYS A 22 -11.09 2.50 -22.89
CA LYS A 22 -10.78 1.40 -23.81
C LYS A 22 -9.25 1.23 -24.00
N ALA A 23 -8.71 0.02 -23.80
CA ALA A 23 -7.30 -0.30 -24.13
C ALA A 23 -7.01 -0.30 -25.65
N GLY A 24 -8.01 -0.64 -26.46
CA GLY A 24 -8.02 -0.47 -27.91
C GLY A 24 -8.24 -1.75 -28.72
N CYS A 25 -8.78 -1.60 -29.94
CA CYS A 25 -8.61 -2.54 -31.07
C CYS A 25 -7.57 -2.00 -32.08
N THR A 26 -7.04 -0.81 -31.79
CA THR A 26 -5.99 -0.05 -32.48
C THR A 26 -5.23 0.66 -31.36
N ASN A 27 -3.90 0.75 -31.43
CA ASN A 27 -3.08 1.30 -30.35
C ASN A 27 -3.53 2.72 -29.98
N SER A 28 -4.12 2.87 -28.78
CA SER A 28 -4.65 4.13 -28.26
C SER A 28 -4.01 4.54 -26.94
N MET A 29 -2.88 3.94 -26.57
CA MET A 29 -2.06 4.33 -25.41
C MET A 29 -0.63 4.52 -25.90
N VAL A 30 -0.23 5.78 -26.07
CA VAL A 30 1.07 6.15 -26.65
C VAL A 30 1.88 6.94 -25.63
N VAL A 31 2.94 6.32 -25.12
CA VAL A 31 3.91 7.00 -24.25
C VAL A 31 4.87 7.80 -25.14
N ALA A 32 4.88 9.13 -24.97
CA ALA A 32 5.77 10.02 -25.72
C ALA A 32 6.08 11.28 -24.90
N ASP A 33 7.38 11.61 -24.80
CA ASP A 33 7.88 12.82 -24.14
C ASP A 33 7.36 13.03 -22.70
N GLY A 34 7.32 11.94 -21.91
CA GLY A 34 6.84 11.97 -20.52
C GLY A 34 5.31 12.00 -20.36
N LEU A 35 4.56 11.95 -21.46
CA LEU A 35 3.10 11.89 -21.47
C LEU A 35 2.60 10.52 -21.89
N LEU A 36 1.58 10.02 -21.21
CA LEU A 36 0.73 8.95 -21.72
C LEU A 36 -0.42 9.58 -22.50
N ASN A 37 -0.36 9.51 -23.82
CA ASN A 37 -1.36 10.06 -24.73
C ASN A 37 -2.39 8.98 -25.08
N CYS A 38 -3.67 9.29 -24.82
CA CYS A 38 -4.79 8.40 -25.08
C CYS A 38 -5.79 9.06 -26.06
N PRO A 39 -5.53 9.00 -27.38
CA PRO A 39 -6.48 9.51 -28.38
C PRO A 39 -7.75 8.68 -28.48
N GLU A 40 -8.89 9.35 -28.66
CA GLU A 40 -10.19 8.74 -28.92
C GLU A 40 -10.25 8.23 -30.39
N TYR A 41 -10.34 6.91 -30.58
CA TYR A 41 -10.45 6.28 -31.90
C TYR A 41 -11.75 5.46 -32.05
N THR A 42 -12.75 5.63 -31.18
CA THR A 42 -14.00 4.86 -31.20
C THR A 42 -15.15 5.55 -31.89
N ARG A 43 -14.97 6.74 -32.47
CA ARG A 43 -16.02 7.41 -33.28
C ARG A 43 -16.71 6.50 -34.32
N SER A 44 -16.04 5.47 -34.86
CA SER A 44 -16.62 4.50 -35.79
C SER A 44 -16.95 3.12 -35.19
N CYS A 45 -16.94 2.99 -33.86
CA CYS A 45 -17.14 1.73 -33.13
C CYS A 45 -18.13 1.93 -31.97
N PHE A 46 -18.85 0.88 -31.58
CA PHE A 46 -19.91 0.92 -30.56
C PHE A 46 -19.45 0.34 -29.20
N CYS A 47 -18.15 0.40 -28.89
CA CYS A 47 -17.67 -0.10 -27.60
C CYS A 47 -18.29 0.69 -26.45
N SER A 48 -18.89 -0.03 -25.49
CA SER A 48 -19.62 0.53 -24.35
C SER A 48 -18.71 1.01 -23.20
N TYR A 49 -17.51 1.53 -23.50
CA TYR A 49 -16.64 2.15 -22.50
C TYR A 49 -17.16 3.56 -22.16
N GLN A 50 -17.09 3.93 -20.89
CA GLN A 50 -17.66 5.16 -20.35
C GLN A 50 -16.89 6.41 -20.81
N LEU A 51 -15.58 6.30 -21.02
CA LEU A 51 -14.72 7.40 -21.42
C LEU A 51 -14.51 7.39 -22.94
N GLN A 52 -15.25 8.24 -23.65
CA GLN A 52 -15.15 8.47 -25.11
C GLN A 52 -14.56 9.86 -25.38
N THR A 53 -13.34 10.11 -24.90
CA THR A 53 -12.63 11.37 -25.12
C THR A 53 -11.12 11.13 -25.25
N SER A 54 -10.43 12.05 -25.93
CA SER A 54 -8.97 12.07 -25.94
C SER A 54 -8.48 12.71 -24.63
N TYR A 55 -7.44 12.14 -24.03
CA TYR A 55 -6.79 12.70 -22.85
C TYR A 55 -5.28 12.42 -22.86
N ALA A 56 -4.54 13.14 -22.01
CA ALA A 56 -3.13 12.88 -21.76
C ALA A 56 -2.89 12.88 -20.24
N LEU A 57 -2.02 11.99 -19.77
CA LEU A 57 -1.62 11.90 -18.36
C LEU A 57 -0.13 12.21 -18.21
N VAL A 58 0.20 12.94 -17.15
CA VAL A 58 1.56 13.12 -16.67
C VAL A 58 1.80 12.18 -15.49
N HIS A 59 3.04 11.77 -15.28
CA HIS A 59 3.41 11.01 -14.09
C HIS A 59 3.26 11.89 -12.84
N GLU A 60 2.41 11.46 -11.92
CA GLU A 60 2.18 12.12 -10.63
C GLU A 60 2.23 11.04 -9.53
N PRO A 61 3.39 10.82 -8.89
CA PRO A 61 3.54 9.80 -7.84
C PRO A 61 2.56 9.97 -6.68
N GLU A 62 2.11 11.19 -6.39
CA GLU A 62 1.14 11.43 -5.31
C GLU A 62 -0.29 11.07 -5.70
N ALA A 63 -0.56 10.89 -7.00
CA ALA A 63 -1.87 10.48 -7.47
C ALA A 63 -2.24 9.12 -6.87
N GLU A 64 -3.52 8.99 -6.55
CA GLU A 64 -4.04 7.75 -6.02
C GLU A 64 -4.00 6.67 -7.11
N MET A 65 -3.30 5.59 -6.80
CA MET A 65 -3.02 4.50 -7.73
C MET A 65 -3.02 3.20 -6.94
N TRP A 66 -3.74 2.22 -7.47
CA TRP A 66 -3.88 0.90 -6.88
C TRP A 66 -3.58 -0.13 -7.95
N THR A 67 -2.69 -1.06 -7.63
CA THR A 67 -2.27 -2.13 -8.51
C THR A 67 -2.69 -3.46 -7.95
N TYR A 68 -2.72 -4.44 -8.84
CA TYR A 68 -2.80 -5.85 -8.47
C TYR A 68 -1.63 -6.60 -9.10
N THR A 69 -1.17 -7.63 -8.43
CA THR A 69 0.04 -8.34 -8.82
C THR A 69 -0.16 -9.84 -8.80
N ASN A 70 0.48 -10.53 -9.76
CA ASN A 70 0.58 -11.98 -9.77
C ASN A 70 1.87 -12.47 -9.09
N LEU A 71 2.64 -11.57 -8.48
CA LEU A 71 3.75 -11.96 -7.63
C LEU A 71 3.20 -12.75 -6.45
N GLU A 72 3.86 -13.86 -6.13
CA GLU A 72 3.55 -14.65 -4.95
C GLU A 72 4.54 -14.31 -3.84
N ARG A 73 4.13 -14.53 -2.60
CA ARG A 73 5.03 -14.42 -1.46
C ARG A 73 6.15 -15.46 -1.61
N GLY A 74 7.39 -15.04 -1.45
CA GLY A 74 8.51 -15.98 -1.30
C GLY A 74 8.42 -16.75 0.02
N ALA A 75 9.10 -17.89 0.11
CA ALA A 75 9.22 -18.64 1.35
C ALA A 75 10.05 -17.90 2.40
N GLY A 76 9.83 -18.18 3.68
CA GLY A 76 10.63 -17.67 4.78
C GLY A 76 10.01 -16.54 5.58
N ILE A 77 10.85 -15.86 6.36
CA ILE A 77 10.46 -14.72 7.17
C ILE A 77 10.17 -13.49 6.30
N VAL A 78 9.11 -12.76 6.63
CA VAL A 78 8.70 -11.54 5.93
C VAL A 78 9.66 -10.41 6.29
N ARG A 79 10.61 -10.08 5.40
CA ARG A 79 11.58 -9.02 5.68
C ARG A 79 10.97 -7.61 5.72
N ARG A 80 9.95 -7.36 4.90
CA ARG A 80 9.30 -6.06 4.79
C ARG A 80 7.90 -6.25 4.20
N ALA A 81 6.90 -5.67 4.84
CA ALA A 81 5.54 -5.64 4.31
C ALA A 81 4.76 -4.47 4.92
N GLY A 82 3.80 -3.95 4.18
CA GLY A 82 2.82 -2.98 4.63
C GLY A 82 1.42 -3.56 4.51
N ILE A 83 0.56 -3.33 5.49
CA ILE A 83 -0.87 -3.59 5.40
C ILE A 83 -1.56 -2.24 5.36
N ASN A 84 -2.34 -2.00 4.31
CA ASN A 84 -3.17 -0.82 4.16
C ASN A 84 -4.64 -1.20 4.35
N LEU A 85 -5.17 -0.86 5.52
CA LEU A 85 -6.50 -1.25 5.95
C LEU A 85 -7.54 -0.44 5.18
N GLY A 86 -8.58 -1.10 4.68
CA GLY A 86 -9.64 -0.49 3.88
C GLY A 86 -9.20 -0.06 2.47
N ALA A 87 -7.93 -0.23 2.08
CA ALA A 87 -7.46 0.16 0.76
C ALA A 87 -8.15 -0.64 -0.35
N PRO A 88 -8.37 -0.03 -1.53
CA PRO A 88 -9.02 -0.69 -2.67
C PRO A 88 -8.07 -1.50 -3.56
N GLY A 89 -6.79 -1.63 -3.18
CA GLY A 89 -5.81 -2.45 -3.87
C GLY A 89 -4.42 -2.39 -3.24
N CYS A 90 -3.46 -3.06 -3.86
CA CYS A 90 -2.07 -3.07 -3.39
C CYS A 90 -1.29 -1.90 -3.99
N ARG A 91 -0.15 -1.55 -3.38
CA ARG A 91 0.78 -0.57 -3.94
C ARG A 91 2.20 -0.81 -3.42
N LEU A 92 3.18 -0.84 -4.33
CA LEU A 92 4.58 -0.78 -3.97
C LEU A 92 4.98 0.69 -3.77
N ASP A 93 5.62 1.00 -2.64
CA ASP A 93 6.19 2.33 -2.42
C ASP A 93 7.68 2.42 -2.80
N GLY A 94 8.20 3.64 -2.87
CA GLY A 94 9.60 3.89 -3.25
C GLY A 94 10.64 3.38 -2.24
N SER A 95 10.24 2.88 -1.08
CA SER A 95 11.12 2.23 -0.11
C SER A 95 11.20 0.72 -0.28
N GLY A 96 10.44 0.16 -1.24
CA GLY A 96 10.33 -1.27 -1.48
C GLY A 96 9.31 -1.97 -0.56
N THR A 97 8.43 -1.21 0.13
CA THR A 97 7.35 -1.80 0.92
C THR A 97 6.16 -2.09 0.01
N TRP A 98 5.78 -3.36 -0.08
CA TRP A 98 4.49 -3.76 -0.63
C TRP A 98 3.40 -3.50 0.40
N TRP A 99 2.53 -2.53 0.10
CA TRP A 99 1.33 -2.25 0.86
C TRP A 99 0.18 -3.07 0.32
N LEU A 100 -0.20 -4.10 1.06
CA LEU A 100 -1.27 -5.03 0.74
C LEU A 100 -2.59 -4.50 1.29
N GLU A 101 -3.66 -4.59 0.49
CA GLU A 101 -5.00 -4.27 0.97
C GLU A 101 -5.45 -5.26 2.04
N TYR A 102 -6.22 -4.76 3.01
CA TYR A 102 -6.94 -5.62 3.93
C TYR A 102 -8.31 -5.01 4.30
N PRO A 103 -9.42 -5.77 4.25
CA PRO A 103 -9.50 -7.17 3.82
C PRO A 103 -9.10 -7.37 2.33
N SER A 104 -8.49 -8.51 2.00
CA SER A 104 -8.13 -8.83 0.61
C SER A 104 -9.39 -8.91 -0.25
N SER A 105 -9.37 -8.27 -1.42
CA SER A 105 -10.39 -8.43 -2.46
C SER A 105 -10.17 -9.70 -3.30
N GLY A 106 -9.03 -10.37 -3.14
CA GLY A 106 -8.58 -11.50 -3.95
C GLY A 106 -8.09 -11.09 -5.35
N ALA A 107 -7.84 -9.80 -5.59
CA ALA A 107 -7.36 -9.32 -6.89
C ALA A 107 -5.86 -9.57 -7.14
N SER A 108 -5.07 -9.71 -6.07
CA SER A 108 -3.63 -9.98 -6.12
C SER A 108 -3.32 -11.39 -5.60
N ALA A 109 -2.26 -12.02 -6.13
CA ALA A 109 -1.71 -13.26 -5.59
C ALA A 109 -0.77 -13.02 -4.40
N LEU A 110 -0.23 -11.81 -4.26
CA LEU A 110 0.63 -11.43 -3.14
C LEU A 110 -0.24 -11.17 -1.91
N GLU A 111 -0.25 -12.11 -0.98
CA GLU A 111 -1.03 -12.03 0.25
C GLU A 111 -0.16 -12.24 1.50
N LEU A 112 -0.56 -11.60 2.60
CA LEU A 112 -0.10 -11.90 3.94
C LEU A 112 -1.30 -12.43 4.72
N PRO A 113 -1.25 -13.66 5.25
CA PRO A 113 -2.35 -14.17 6.07
C PRO A 113 -2.56 -13.31 7.32
N ILE A 114 -3.80 -12.84 7.51
CA ILE A 114 -4.20 -11.97 8.61
C ILE A 114 -5.50 -12.50 9.21
N GLU A 115 -5.47 -12.79 10.50
CA GLU A 115 -6.66 -13.09 11.28
C GLU A 115 -7.07 -11.86 12.10
N MET A 116 -8.34 -11.48 12.01
CA MET A 116 -8.94 -10.47 12.89
C MET A 116 -9.80 -11.17 13.94
N ALA A 117 -9.51 -10.93 15.21
CA ALA A 117 -10.30 -11.48 16.30
C ALA A 117 -11.67 -10.77 16.38
N ASP A 118 -12.72 -11.55 16.65
CA ASP A 118 -14.03 -11.00 16.99
C ASP A 118 -13.99 -10.43 18.42
N LEU A 119 -14.20 -9.12 18.53
CA LEU A 119 -14.19 -8.43 19.80
C LEU A 119 -15.61 -8.38 20.36
N SER A 120 -15.78 -8.80 21.61
CA SER A 120 -17.09 -8.99 22.24
C SER A 120 -17.91 -7.70 22.41
N ASP A 121 -17.27 -6.53 22.42
CA ASP A 121 -17.96 -5.24 22.52
C ASP A 121 -18.43 -4.76 21.14
N ALA A 122 -19.71 -5.03 20.84
CA ALA A 122 -20.35 -4.64 19.59
C ALA A 122 -20.28 -3.12 19.29
N ARG A 123 -20.05 -2.27 20.31
CA ARG A 123 -19.92 -0.82 20.12
C ARG A 123 -18.68 -0.44 19.32
N TRP A 124 -17.65 -1.28 19.36
CA TRP A 124 -16.34 -1.01 18.79
C TRP A 124 -16.01 -1.91 17.60
N GLN A 125 -17.01 -2.54 16.98
CA GLN A 125 -16.76 -3.35 15.79
C GLN A 125 -16.09 -2.51 14.69
N PRO A 126 -14.99 -3.01 14.10
CA PRO A 126 -14.24 -2.28 13.08
C PRO A 126 -15.06 -2.07 11.82
N ARG A 127 -15.07 -0.83 11.34
CA ARG A 127 -15.71 -0.42 10.09
C ARG A 127 -14.68 0.21 9.16
N PRO A 128 -14.61 -0.21 7.89
CA PRO A 128 -13.70 0.41 6.95
C PRO A 128 -14.18 1.82 6.57
N PHE A 129 -13.22 2.70 6.31
CA PHE A 129 -13.45 3.97 5.64
C PHE A 129 -12.45 4.11 4.49
N VAL A 130 -12.86 4.84 3.45
CA VAL A 130 -12.02 5.18 2.29
C VAL A 130 -12.34 6.61 1.86
N HIS A 131 -11.30 7.41 1.71
CA HIS A 131 -11.34 8.75 1.13
C HIS A 131 -10.34 8.83 -0.01
N HIS A 132 -10.48 9.84 -0.87
CA HIS A 132 -9.47 10.13 -1.86
C HIS A 132 -8.19 10.63 -1.17
N SER A 133 -7.00 10.28 -1.67
CA SER A 133 -5.72 10.65 -1.04
C SER A 133 -5.55 12.17 -0.81
N SER A 134 -6.14 13.00 -1.68
CA SER A 134 -6.12 14.47 -1.57
C SER A 134 -6.97 15.03 -0.43
N TRP A 135 -7.78 14.21 0.23
CA TRP A 135 -8.53 14.60 1.44
C TRP A 135 -7.61 14.67 2.65
N VAL A 136 -6.53 13.88 2.66
CA VAL A 136 -5.48 13.92 3.68
C VAL A 136 -4.65 15.19 3.52
N GLN A 137 -4.56 15.96 4.59
CA GLN A 137 -3.69 17.11 4.68
C GLN A 137 -2.30 16.60 5.04
N ASP A 138 -1.32 16.81 4.17
CA ASP A 138 0.10 16.66 4.50
C ASP A 138 0.92 17.48 3.51
N ALA A 139 2.06 18.02 3.94
CA ALA A 139 2.99 18.81 3.13
C ALA A 139 4.25 18.02 2.70
N GLY A 140 4.33 16.71 2.99
CA GLY A 140 5.38 15.86 2.42
C GLY A 140 5.20 14.35 2.65
N SER A 141 5.58 13.57 1.63
CA SER A 141 5.74 12.10 1.57
C SER A 141 4.50 11.21 1.32
N SER A 142 4.77 9.95 0.97
CA SER A 142 3.88 8.87 0.52
C SER A 142 2.83 8.39 1.54
N THR A 143 2.66 9.11 2.65
CA THR A 143 1.72 8.76 3.73
C THR A 143 0.26 9.02 3.36
N ARG A 144 -0.02 9.95 2.42
CA ARG A 144 -1.40 10.36 2.11
C ARG A 144 -2.31 9.21 1.70
N TRP A 145 -1.88 8.38 0.73
CA TRP A 145 -2.70 7.28 0.24
C TRP A 145 -2.77 6.10 1.23
N ILE A 146 -1.82 6.00 2.15
CA ILE A 146 -1.88 5.04 3.28
C ILE A 146 -2.93 5.52 4.29
N SER A 147 -2.93 6.79 4.64
CA SER A 147 -3.82 7.39 5.64
C SER A 147 -5.22 7.73 5.12
N ALA A 148 -5.48 7.55 3.81
CA ALA A 148 -6.78 7.85 3.21
C ALA A 148 -7.83 6.74 3.42
N SER A 149 -7.38 5.54 3.80
CA SER A 149 -8.21 4.41 4.18
C SER A 149 -7.85 3.91 5.57
N GLY A 150 -8.75 3.16 6.18
CA GLY A 150 -8.46 2.52 7.46
C GLY A 150 -9.67 1.80 8.05
N LEU A 151 -9.51 1.35 9.29
CA LEU A 151 -10.58 0.85 10.15
C LEU A 151 -10.84 1.84 11.28
N GLU A 152 -12.12 2.16 11.52
CA GLU A 152 -12.59 2.78 12.76
C GLU A 152 -13.25 1.69 13.64
N GLY A 153 -12.63 1.38 14.77
CA GLY A 153 -13.04 0.30 15.66
C GLY A 153 -11.91 -0.18 16.55
N ALA A 154 -12.25 -0.97 17.56
CA ALA A 154 -11.26 -1.78 18.24
C ALA A 154 -10.75 -2.85 17.27
N VAL A 155 -9.46 -3.12 17.32
CA VAL A 155 -8.78 -3.98 16.36
C VAL A 155 -7.92 -4.97 17.14
N ALA A 156 -7.92 -6.22 16.71
CA ALA A 156 -6.98 -7.24 17.17
C ALA A 156 -6.62 -8.10 15.96
N LEU A 157 -5.40 -7.91 15.45
CA LEU A 157 -4.89 -8.55 14.25
C LEU A 157 -3.74 -9.48 14.62
N LYS A 158 -3.71 -10.63 13.96
CA LYS A 158 -2.60 -11.58 13.96
C LYS A 158 -2.09 -11.69 12.52
N LEU A 159 -0.89 -11.21 12.27
CA LEU A 159 -0.25 -11.20 10.96
C LEU A 159 0.78 -12.33 10.90
N GLN A 160 0.69 -13.20 9.90
CA GLN A 160 1.62 -14.33 9.73
C GLN A 160 2.92 -13.87 9.06
N MET A 161 3.96 -13.66 9.87
CA MET A 161 5.27 -13.10 9.49
C MET A 161 6.30 -14.15 9.05
N ALA A 162 5.99 -15.44 9.13
CA ALA A 162 6.82 -16.53 8.62
C ALA A 162 5.96 -17.72 8.17
N ASP A 163 6.48 -18.55 7.28
CA ASP A 163 5.94 -19.90 7.03
C ASP A 163 6.13 -20.78 8.28
N GLU A 164 5.24 -21.76 8.50
CA GLU A 164 5.30 -22.63 9.69
C GLU A 164 6.65 -23.34 9.84
N GLU A 165 7.27 -23.71 8.71
CA GLU A 165 8.57 -24.39 8.65
C GLU A 165 9.75 -23.47 9.02
N ASP A 166 9.55 -22.15 8.88
CA ASP A 166 10.56 -21.10 9.13
C ASP A 166 10.35 -20.40 10.48
N ILE A 167 9.38 -20.85 11.28
CA ILE A 167 9.19 -20.40 12.66
C ILE A 167 10.39 -20.88 13.50
N GLY A 168 11.23 -19.93 13.89
CA GLY A 168 12.40 -20.15 14.73
C GLY A 168 12.44 -19.21 15.95
N ASP A 169 13.65 -18.84 16.36
CA ASP A 169 13.85 -17.85 17.41
C ASP A 169 13.23 -16.50 17.02
N PRO A 170 12.71 -15.71 17.99
CA PRO A 170 12.17 -14.39 17.69
C PRO A 170 13.19 -13.50 16.98
N VAL A 171 12.76 -12.85 15.90
CA VAL A 171 13.52 -11.78 15.23
C VAL A 171 12.86 -10.43 15.53
N THR A 172 13.64 -9.36 15.47
CA THR A 172 13.12 -8.02 15.81
C THR A 172 12.64 -7.26 14.58
N TYR A 173 11.53 -6.55 14.75
CA TYR A 173 10.95 -5.68 13.74
C TYR A 173 10.84 -4.24 14.23
N THR A 174 11.05 -3.30 13.32
CA THR A 174 10.48 -1.97 13.40
C THR A 174 9.06 -2.02 12.85
N VAL A 175 8.09 -1.66 13.69
CA VAL A 175 6.67 -1.56 13.33
C VAL A 175 6.27 -0.08 13.28
N ARG A 176 5.73 0.37 12.16
CA ARG A 176 5.12 1.70 12.03
C ARG A 176 3.63 1.59 11.85
N LEU A 177 2.90 2.34 12.67
CA LEU A 177 1.46 2.38 12.69
C LEU A 177 1.00 3.73 12.14
N HIS A 178 0.18 3.69 11.11
CA HIS A 178 -0.33 4.85 10.40
C HIS A 178 -1.74 5.17 10.88
N PHE A 179 -1.97 6.43 11.18
CA PHE A 179 -3.21 6.95 11.72
C PHE A 179 -3.64 8.20 10.98
N ILE A 180 -4.92 8.51 11.11
CA ILE A 180 -5.51 9.79 10.78
C ILE A 180 -6.67 10.02 11.75
N GLU A 181 -7.03 11.27 12.06
CA GLU A 181 -8.35 11.54 12.62
C GLU A 181 -9.32 11.74 11.46
N PRO A 182 -10.21 10.76 11.16
CA PRO A 182 -11.03 10.81 9.96
C PRO A 182 -12.28 11.66 10.13
N GLY A 183 -12.69 11.89 11.38
CA GLY A 183 -13.93 12.56 11.72
C GLY A 183 -13.72 13.96 12.25
N GLN A 184 -14.60 14.35 13.16
CA GLN A 184 -14.59 15.62 13.88
C GLN A 184 -14.40 15.39 15.38
N ALA A 185 -13.77 14.27 15.78
CA ALA A 185 -13.48 14.04 17.18
C ALA A 185 -12.56 15.16 17.67
N ALA A 186 -13.02 15.91 18.67
CA ALA A 186 -12.19 16.89 19.35
C ALA A 186 -11.12 16.18 20.19
N VAL A 187 -10.05 16.91 20.50
CA VAL A 187 -9.02 16.45 21.43
C VAL A 187 -9.68 15.95 22.73
N GLY A 188 -9.29 14.74 23.15
CA GLY A 188 -9.79 13.99 24.29
C GLY A 188 -10.95 13.05 24.00
N GLN A 189 -11.56 13.10 22.81
CA GLN A 189 -12.75 12.28 22.51
C GLN A 189 -12.42 10.91 21.90
N ARG A 190 -11.32 10.79 21.15
CA ARG A 190 -10.80 9.53 20.62
C ARG A 190 -9.46 9.22 21.29
N GLN A 191 -9.51 8.45 22.37
CA GLN A 191 -8.32 8.00 23.11
C GLN A 191 -8.32 6.49 23.18
N PHE A 192 -7.19 5.87 22.87
CA PHE A 192 -7.04 4.41 22.85
C PHE A 192 -5.59 3.99 23.07
N SER A 193 -5.42 2.82 23.67
CA SER A 193 -4.11 2.18 23.82
C SER A 193 -3.79 1.26 22.64
N ILE A 194 -2.51 1.09 22.39
CA ILE A 194 -1.95 0.19 21.38
C ILE A 194 -1.05 -0.82 22.08
N SER A 195 -1.26 -2.10 21.79
CA SER A 195 -0.39 -3.18 22.25
C SER A 195 0.17 -3.97 21.08
N LEU A 196 1.47 -4.29 21.17
CA LEU A 196 2.18 -5.19 20.27
C LEU A 196 2.64 -6.40 21.08
N GLN A 197 2.45 -7.61 20.55
CA GLN A 197 2.79 -8.86 21.26
C GLN A 197 2.19 -8.92 22.69
N GLY A 198 0.98 -8.39 22.86
CA GLY A 198 0.29 -8.33 24.15
C GLY A 198 0.81 -7.28 25.15
N SER A 199 1.90 -6.56 24.83
CA SER A 199 2.46 -5.49 25.66
C SER A 199 1.97 -4.13 25.18
N GLU A 200 1.45 -3.30 26.08
CA GLU A 200 1.05 -1.93 25.76
C GLU A 200 2.30 -1.10 25.41
N VAL A 201 2.37 -0.62 24.17
CA VAL A 201 3.50 0.17 23.65
C VAL A 201 3.17 1.65 23.58
N ILE A 202 1.89 2.01 23.48
CA ILE A 202 1.42 3.40 23.50
C ILE A 202 0.11 3.43 24.29
N SER A 203 0.06 4.27 25.32
CA SER A 203 -1.11 4.44 26.19
C SER A 203 -1.86 5.73 25.85
N GLY A 204 -3.19 5.67 25.78
CA GLY A 204 -4.06 6.86 25.63
C GLY A 204 -3.74 7.74 24.42
N LEU A 205 -3.49 7.13 23.25
CA LEU A 205 -3.20 7.87 22.03
C LEU A 205 -4.43 8.70 21.60
N ASP A 206 -4.23 10.02 21.49
CA ASP A 206 -5.14 10.94 20.83
C ASP A 206 -4.54 11.40 19.50
N VAL A 207 -5.11 10.92 18.40
CA VAL A 207 -4.62 11.22 17.04
C VAL A 207 -4.81 12.70 16.70
N ALA A 208 -5.95 13.30 17.04
CA ALA A 208 -6.23 14.70 16.74
C ALA A 208 -5.25 15.62 17.46
N GLN A 209 -4.91 15.31 18.72
CA GLN A 209 -3.93 16.04 19.50
C GLN A 209 -2.52 15.89 18.92
N ARG A 210 -2.12 14.68 18.56
CA ARG A 210 -0.74 14.37 18.12
C ARG A 210 -0.46 14.81 16.68
N ALA A 211 -1.44 14.69 15.79
CA ALA A 211 -1.33 15.08 14.38
C ALA A 211 -1.60 16.58 14.14
N GLY A 212 -2.17 17.29 15.12
CA GLY A 212 -2.48 18.71 15.01
C GLY A 212 -3.81 19.02 14.32
N GLY A 213 -4.75 18.06 14.31
CA GLY A 213 -6.11 18.24 13.81
C GLY A 213 -6.63 17.08 12.96
N PRO A 214 -7.87 17.20 12.45
CA PRO A 214 -8.46 16.19 11.58
C PRO A 214 -7.75 16.16 10.23
N ARG A 215 -7.75 14.98 9.61
CA ARG A 215 -7.17 14.71 8.28
C ARG A 215 -5.65 14.88 8.17
N GLN A 216 -4.94 15.04 9.29
CA GLN A 216 -3.49 15.05 9.32
C GLN A 216 -2.98 13.63 9.55
N ALA A 217 -2.08 13.16 8.67
CA ALA A 217 -1.47 11.85 8.84
C ALA A 217 -0.57 11.82 10.08
N LEU A 218 -0.58 10.70 10.79
CA LEU A 218 0.28 10.47 11.95
C LEU A 218 0.91 9.08 11.84
N VAL A 219 2.22 9.01 12.03
CA VAL A 219 2.95 7.73 12.10
C VAL A 219 3.53 7.57 13.50
N GLN A 220 3.26 6.44 14.15
CA GLN A 220 3.93 6.03 15.39
C GLN A 220 4.84 4.84 15.09
N GLN A 221 6.11 4.95 15.48
CA GLN A 221 7.11 3.91 15.26
C GLN A 221 7.48 3.24 16.57
N VAL A 222 7.54 1.91 16.56
CA VAL A 222 8.05 1.07 17.65
C VAL A 222 9.14 0.16 17.08
N THR A 223 10.32 0.17 17.68
CA THR A 223 11.48 -0.64 17.28
C THR A 223 11.69 -1.80 18.25
N GLY A 224 12.41 -2.84 17.84
CA GLY A 224 12.75 -3.98 18.71
C GLY A 224 11.57 -4.87 19.06
N VAL A 225 10.55 -4.95 18.20
CA VAL A 225 9.39 -5.81 18.44
C VAL A 225 9.76 -7.25 18.11
N GLU A 226 9.87 -8.11 19.12
CA GLU A 226 10.22 -9.53 18.95
C GLU A 226 9.05 -10.34 18.35
N VAL A 227 9.30 -11.01 17.23
CA VAL A 227 8.30 -11.78 16.47
C VAL A 227 8.86 -13.16 16.14
N ALA A 228 8.19 -14.22 16.60
CA ALA A 228 8.56 -15.63 16.37
C ALA A 228 7.62 -16.31 15.35
N GLY A 229 7.19 -15.58 14.33
CA GLY A 229 6.30 -16.10 13.27
C GLY A 229 4.97 -15.36 13.15
N GLU A 230 4.43 -14.81 14.23
CA GLU A 230 3.19 -14.03 14.21
C GLU A 230 3.38 -12.68 14.91
N LEU A 231 2.93 -11.60 14.27
CA LEU A 231 2.84 -10.28 14.88
C LEU A 231 1.40 -10.03 15.34
N LEU A 232 1.24 -9.78 16.64
CA LEU A 232 -0.01 -9.39 17.27
C LEU A 232 -0.09 -7.88 17.41
N VAL A 233 -1.13 -7.28 16.85
CA VAL A 233 -1.42 -5.84 16.95
C VAL A 233 -2.81 -5.66 17.53
N SER A 234 -2.95 -4.88 18.59
CA SER A 234 -4.27 -4.57 19.15
C SER A 234 -4.44 -3.10 19.52
N LEU A 235 -5.63 -2.58 19.27
CA LEU A 235 -6.07 -1.24 19.62
C LEU A 235 -7.32 -1.35 20.49
N GLN A 236 -7.28 -0.74 21.68
CA GLN A 236 -8.38 -0.79 22.63
C GLN A 236 -8.79 0.61 23.05
N PRO A 237 -10.09 0.97 22.93
CA PRO A 237 -10.57 2.27 23.37
C PRO A 237 -10.40 2.41 24.88
N ASP A 238 -10.03 3.62 25.31
CA ASP A 238 -10.03 3.96 26.73
C ASP A 238 -11.46 3.92 27.27
N ALA A 239 -11.61 3.69 28.58
CA ALA A 239 -12.93 3.58 29.21
C ALA A 239 -13.82 4.83 29.03
N ALA A 240 -13.21 6.00 28.86
CA ALA A 240 -13.89 7.28 28.65
C ALA A 240 -13.98 7.71 27.18
N ALA A 241 -13.50 6.88 26.24
CA ALA A 241 -13.49 7.20 24.82
C ALA A 241 -14.93 7.34 24.27
N GLN A 242 -15.15 8.39 23.49
CA GLN A 242 -16.43 8.68 22.83
C GLN A 242 -16.43 8.18 21.38
N PHE A 243 -15.26 8.09 20.77
CA PHE A 243 -15.05 7.60 19.42
C PHE A 243 -14.16 6.36 19.42
N ALA A 244 -14.36 5.52 18.41
CA ALA A 244 -13.65 4.27 18.27
C ALA A 244 -12.16 4.50 18.00
N PRO A 245 -11.26 3.54 18.27
CA PRO A 245 -9.90 3.61 17.78
C PRO A 245 -9.87 3.70 16.25
N VAL A 246 -8.74 4.14 15.70
CA VAL A 246 -8.54 4.23 14.25
C VAL A 246 -7.18 3.64 13.90
N LEU A 247 -7.07 2.94 12.77
CA LEU A 247 -5.82 2.46 12.21
C LEU A 247 -5.91 2.45 10.69
N CYS A 248 -4.95 3.08 10.02
CA CYS A 248 -4.88 3.14 8.57
C CYS A 248 -3.97 2.06 8.00
N GLY A 249 -2.80 1.89 8.58
CA GLY A 249 -1.85 0.92 8.07
C GLY A 249 -0.78 0.50 9.07
N ILE A 250 -0.14 -0.62 8.75
CA ILE A 250 0.90 -1.25 9.57
C ILE A 250 2.06 -1.57 8.63
N GLU A 251 3.21 -0.93 8.83
CA GLU A 251 4.46 -1.28 8.14
C GLU A 251 5.32 -2.11 9.09
N MET A 252 5.80 -3.26 8.62
CA MET A 252 6.74 -4.12 9.32
C MET A 252 8.05 -4.15 8.54
N ILE A 253 9.15 -3.85 9.21
CA ILE A 253 10.50 -3.86 8.64
C ILE A 253 11.39 -4.69 9.57
N LEU A 254 11.92 -5.79 9.06
CA LEU A 254 12.87 -6.62 9.79
C LEU A 254 14.11 -5.79 10.15
N GLU A 255 14.52 -5.83 11.42
CA GLU A 255 15.73 -5.19 11.89
C GLU A 255 16.91 -6.14 11.66
N ASP A 256 17.92 -5.71 10.91
CA ASP A 256 19.08 -6.56 10.65
C ASP A 256 19.93 -6.71 11.92
N GLY A 257 20.11 -7.96 12.37
CA GLY A 257 21.25 -8.36 13.19
C GLY A 257 22.52 -8.52 12.32
N ALA A 258 23.09 -7.41 11.82
CA ALA A 258 24.26 -7.33 10.95
C ALA A 258 24.15 -7.89 9.50
N GLU A 259 24.82 -7.16 8.60
CA GLU A 259 25.05 -7.35 7.16
C GLU A 259 23.83 -7.28 6.21
N GLN A 260 23.64 -6.08 5.66
CA GLN A 260 22.93 -5.84 4.41
C GLN A 260 23.59 -6.66 3.28
N THR A 261 23.05 -7.83 2.97
CA THR A 261 23.06 -8.32 1.60
C THR A 261 21.79 -7.80 0.94
N ALA A 262 21.96 -6.78 0.09
CA ALA A 262 20.94 -6.39 -0.87
C ALA A 262 20.43 -7.66 -1.55
N LEU A 263 19.12 -7.90 -1.46
CA LEU A 263 18.49 -8.98 -2.20
C LEU A 263 18.89 -8.82 -3.67
N GLY A 264 19.54 -9.85 -4.18
CA GLY A 264 19.99 -9.93 -5.56
C GLY A 264 18.86 -9.52 -6.48
N GLY A 265 19.19 -8.65 -7.42
CA GLY A 265 18.29 -8.27 -8.49
C GLY A 265 17.64 -9.50 -9.08
N ALA A 266 16.36 -9.37 -9.38
CA ALA A 266 15.67 -10.23 -10.32
C ALA A 266 16.62 -10.55 -11.49
N ASP A 267 16.62 -11.82 -11.89
CA ASP A 267 17.26 -12.32 -13.10
C ASP A 267 17.32 -11.22 -14.19
N ASP A 268 18.52 -10.70 -14.43
CA ASP A 268 18.81 -9.55 -15.32
C ASP A 268 18.56 -9.89 -16.80
N SER A 269 17.88 -11.02 -17.08
CA SER A 269 17.59 -11.53 -18.41
C SER A 269 16.51 -10.76 -19.17
N TYR A 270 15.79 -9.84 -18.51
CA TYR A 270 14.76 -8.99 -19.14
C TYR A 270 15.03 -7.47 -19.06
N ARG A 271 16.28 -7.05 -18.88
CA ARG A 271 16.63 -5.64 -19.15
C ARG A 271 16.72 -5.42 -20.67
N TRP A 272 15.62 -4.97 -21.25
CA TRP A 272 15.66 -4.27 -22.54
C TRP A 272 16.60 -3.08 -22.40
N ALA A 273 17.81 -3.20 -22.95
CA ALA A 273 18.74 -2.09 -23.03
C ALA A 273 18.06 -0.95 -23.78
N ALA A 274 17.71 0.12 -23.06
CA ALA A 274 17.35 1.37 -23.68
C ALA A 274 18.45 1.74 -24.69
N PRO A 275 18.13 2.11 -25.94
CA PRO A 275 19.14 2.51 -26.90
C PRO A 275 19.81 3.79 -26.41
N GLY A 276 20.96 3.63 -25.76
CA GLY A 276 21.81 4.72 -25.34
C GLY A 276 22.25 5.53 -26.56
N ALA A 277 22.17 6.84 -26.43
CA ALA A 277 22.72 7.80 -27.35
C ALA A 277 24.19 7.46 -27.66
N GLY A 278 24.47 7.02 -28.89
CA GLY A 278 25.84 6.70 -29.30
C GLY A 278 26.02 5.59 -30.34
N ALA A 279 25.04 5.33 -31.21
CA ALA A 279 25.28 4.43 -32.35
C ALA A 279 25.98 5.21 -33.49
N GLN A 280 27.31 5.13 -33.53
CA GLN A 280 28.06 5.42 -34.76
C GLN A 280 27.59 4.47 -35.86
N ARG A 281 27.14 5.05 -36.98
CA ARG A 281 26.75 4.34 -38.19
C ARG A 281 27.94 3.50 -38.68
N LEU A 282 27.82 2.18 -38.62
CA LEU A 282 28.63 1.30 -39.47
C LEU A 282 27.94 1.23 -40.83
N THR A 283 28.56 1.91 -41.79
CA THR A 283 28.25 1.89 -43.21
C THR A 283 28.41 0.48 -43.77
N ALA A 284 27.41 0.04 -44.53
CA ALA A 284 27.55 -1.11 -45.42
C ALA A 284 28.67 -0.84 -46.44
N GLN A 285 29.65 -1.73 -46.50
CA GLN A 285 30.46 -1.91 -47.70
C GLN A 285 30.19 -3.30 -48.25
N ALA A 286 29.78 -3.29 -49.52
CA ALA A 286 29.60 -4.45 -50.36
C ALA A 286 30.92 -5.19 -50.59
N GLN A 287 30.84 -6.52 -50.62
CA GLN A 287 31.40 -7.38 -51.67
C GLN A 287 30.44 -8.54 -51.89
#